data_AF-A0A923B5R0-F1
#
_entry.id   AF-A0A923B5R0-F1
#
_cell.length_a   1.000
_cell.length_b   1.000
_cell.length_c   1.000
_cell.angle_alpha   90.00
_cell.angle_beta   90.00
_cell.angle_gamma   90.00
#
_symmetry.space_group_name_H-M   'P 1'
#
loop_
_entity.id
_entity.type
_entity.pdbx_description
1 polymer ?
#
loop_
_entity_poly.entity_id
_entity_poly.type
_entity_poly.pdbx_seq_one_letter_code
_entity_poly.pdbx_strand_id
1 'polypeptide(L)'
;MAKAKSAEEILEALQALVAETGPEVSLQKFARRTGISIFLIYDRWESWTKLRLAAGLTRRAKVPLHYTDDELMRELNAVCHHFNRYPTVAEFNRQSARSWQTLEDRFVSKKLIFKKYREWLKKHGRREQVRPAARRGLAAAAAGRADAGQEAVTEG
;
A
#
# COMPACT_ATOMS: atom_id res chain seq x y z
N MET A 1 30.86 -13.66 20.23
CA MET A 1 30.45 -13.13 18.90
C MET A 1 29.63 -14.22 18.23
N ALA A 2 28.32 -14.05 18.06
CA ALA A 2 27.49 -15.06 17.39
C ALA A 2 27.93 -15.15 15.92
N LYS A 3 28.27 -16.36 15.44
CA LYS A 3 28.69 -16.61 14.06
C LYS A 3 27.58 -16.13 13.12
N ALA A 4 27.93 -15.30 12.14
CA ALA A 4 26.98 -14.87 11.12
C ALA A 4 26.51 -16.10 10.35
N LYS A 5 25.19 -16.33 10.30
CA LYS A 5 24.64 -17.50 9.59
C LYS A 5 24.96 -17.42 8.10
N SER A 6 25.33 -18.54 7.51
CA SER A 6 25.55 -18.68 6.06
C SER A 6 24.22 -18.68 5.29
N ALA A 7 24.28 -18.55 3.97
CA ALA A 7 23.08 -18.58 3.13
C ALA A 7 22.34 -19.92 3.24
N GLU A 8 23.11 -21.01 3.36
CA GLU A 8 22.62 -22.38 3.53
C GLU A 8 21.94 -22.57 4.89
N GLU A 9 22.56 -22.08 5.98
CA GLU A 9 21.97 -22.15 7.32
C GLU A 9 20.64 -21.39 7.41
N ILE A 10 20.48 -20.31 6.65
CA ILE A 10 19.21 -19.56 6.54
C ILE A 10 18.16 -20.38 5.80
N LEU A 11 18.55 -21.10 4.75
CA LEU A 11 17.67 -21.98 3.97
C LEU A 11 17.18 -23.16 4.80
N GLU A 12 18.09 -23.87 5.48
CA GLU A 12 17.76 -24.98 6.35
C GLU A 12 16.84 -24.53 7.50
N ALA A 13 17.11 -23.38 8.10
CA ALA A 13 16.25 -22.81 9.13
C ALA A 13 14.84 -22.50 8.60
N LEU A 14 14.70 -22.07 7.33
CA LEU A 14 13.40 -21.84 6.72
C LEU A 14 12.67 -23.15 6.47
N GLN A 15 13.35 -24.17 5.93
CA GLN A 15 12.77 -25.48 5.70
C GLN A 15 12.30 -26.15 7.01
N ALA A 16 13.12 -26.07 8.07
CA ALA A 16 12.74 -26.57 9.39
C ALA A 16 11.51 -25.85 9.96
N LEU A 17 11.46 -24.51 9.85
CA LEU A 17 10.30 -23.74 10.33
C LEU A 17 9.02 -24.02 9.51
N VAL A 18 9.17 -24.25 8.21
CA VAL A 18 8.06 -24.64 7.33
C VAL A 18 7.54 -26.03 7.69
N ALA A 19 8.42 -26.98 8.01
CA ALA A 19 8.02 -28.30 8.46
C ALA A 19 7.23 -28.25 9.78
N GLU A 20 7.61 -27.34 10.69
CA GLU A 20 6.92 -27.15 11.98
C GLU A 20 5.58 -26.40 11.83
N THR A 21 5.55 -25.32 11.03
CA THR A 21 4.47 -24.33 11.06
C THR A 21 3.63 -24.28 9.77
N GLY A 22 4.06 -24.96 8.71
CA GLY A 22 3.46 -24.92 7.37
C GLY A 22 4.03 -23.83 6.45
N PRO A 23 3.59 -23.79 5.16
CA PRO A 23 4.18 -22.94 4.10
C PRO A 23 3.87 -21.43 4.23
N GLU A 24 2.97 -21.06 5.12
CA GLU A 24 2.50 -19.71 5.42
C GLU A 24 3.45 -18.93 6.36
N VAL A 25 4.76 -19.08 6.17
CA VAL A 25 5.77 -18.32 6.92
C VAL A 25 5.98 -16.95 6.27
N SER A 26 5.72 -15.88 7.03
CA SER A 26 6.10 -14.51 6.65
C SER A 26 7.55 -14.21 7.06
N LEU A 27 8.19 -13.26 6.38
CA LEU A 27 9.55 -12.81 6.70
C LEU A 27 9.68 -12.37 8.17
N GLN A 28 8.71 -11.61 8.67
CA GLN A 28 8.67 -11.15 10.06
C GLN A 28 8.54 -12.32 11.05
N LYS A 29 7.69 -13.31 10.74
CA LYS A 29 7.53 -14.51 11.57
C LYS A 29 8.82 -15.33 11.58
N PHE A 30 9.46 -15.49 10.42
CA PHE A 30 10.75 -16.18 10.31
C PHE A 30 11.82 -15.49 11.16
N ALA A 31 12.05 -14.19 10.98
CA ALA A 31 13.06 -13.44 11.72
C ALA A 31 12.83 -13.50 13.24
N ARG A 32 11.56 -13.40 13.69
CA ARG A 32 11.21 -13.54 15.12
C ARG A 32 11.47 -14.93 15.68
N ARG A 33 11.21 -15.98 14.90
CA ARG A 33 11.35 -17.38 15.34
C ARG A 33 12.78 -17.87 15.31
N THR A 34 13.55 -17.46 14.30
CA THR A 34 14.94 -17.92 14.10
C THR A 34 15.98 -16.98 14.70
N GLY A 35 15.58 -15.76 15.08
CA GLY A 35 16.50 -14.71 15.51
C GLY A 35 17.40 -14.17 14.40
N ILE A 36 17.17 -14.59 13.14
CA ILE A 36 17.97 -14.16 11.99
C ILE A 36 17.50 -12.76 11.58
N SER A 37 18.44 -11.82 11.52
CA SER A 37 18.14 -10.46 11.09
C SER A 37 17.63 -10.42 9.65
N ILE A 38 16.59 -9.63 9.42
CA ILE A 38 16.04 -9.37 8.08
C ILE A 38 17.12 -8.82 7.14
N PHE A 39 18.03 -8.00 7.66
CA PHE A 39 19.16 -7.47 6.88
C PHE A 39 20.05 -8.60 6.34
N LEU A 40 20.40 -9.58 7.19
CA LEU A 40 21.24 -10.71 6.79
C LEU A 40 20.55 -11.59 5.74
N ILE A 41 19.23 -11.73 5.82
CA ILE A 41 18.44 -12.46 4.81
C ILE A 41 18.53 -11.74 3.46
N TYR A 42 18.38 -10.42 3.43
CA TYR A 42 18.50 -9.64 2.20
C TYR A 42 19.94 -9.61 1.67
N ASP A 43 20.94 -9.51 2.53
CA ASP A 43 22.36 -9.55 2.16
C ASP A 43 22.73 -10.85 1.43
N ARG A 44 22.23 -12.00 1.92
CA ARG A 44 22.61 -13.32 1.40
C ARG A 44 21.73 -13.85 0.29
N TRP A 45 20.45 -13.52 0.30
CA TRP A 45 19.48 -14.07 -0.64
C TRP A 45 18.88 -13.03 -1.59
N GLU A 46 19.23 -11.75 -1.42
CA GLU A 46 18.71 -10.56 -2.13
C GLU A 46 17.20 -10.32 -1.97
N SER A 47 16.41 -11.37 -1.78
CA SER A 47 14.95 -11.33 -1.69
C SER A 47 14.41 -12.52 -0.91
N TRP A 48 13.45 -12.22 -0.04
CA TRP A 48 12.61 -13.24 0.60
C TRP A 48 11.92 -14.18 -0.41
N THR A 49 11.60 -13.68 -1.61
CA THR A 49 10.99 -14.53 -2.64
C THR A 49 11.97 -15.57 -3.17
N LYS A 50 13.24 -15.19 -3.38
CA LYS A 50 14.29 -16.11 -3.84
C LYS A 50 14.53 -17.21 -2.80
N LEU A 51 14.67 -16.83 -1.53
CA LEU A 51 14.81 -17.77 -0.42
C LEU A 51 13.62 -18.74 -0.31
N ARG A 52 12.38 -18.25 -0.44
CA ARG A 52 11.20 -19.11 -0.45
C ARG A 52 11.22 -20.13 -1.59
N LEU A 53 11.55 -19.69 -2.80
CA LEU A 53 11.62 -20.57 -3.97
C LEU A 53 12.70 -21.65 -3.78
N ALA A 54 13.87 -21.28 -3.24
CA ALA A 54 14.93 -22.23 -2.92
C ALA A 54 14.53 -23.22 -1.81
N ALA A 55 13.67 -22.80 -0.87
CA ALA A 55 13.09 -23.69 0.14
C ALA A 55 11.98 -24.61 -0.41
N GLY A 56 11.73 -24.60 -1.72
CA GLY A 56 10.66 -25.38 -2.35
C GLY A 56 9.25 -24.81 -2.10
N LEU A 57 9.15 -23.59 -1.57
CA LEU A 57 7.88 -22.93 -1.35
C LEU A 57 7.42 -22.19 -2.60
N THR A 58 6.11 -22.21 -2.83
CA THR A 58 5.51 -21.35 -3.85
C THR A 58 5.62 -19.88 -3.47
N ARG A 59 5.68 -19.04 -4.51
CA ARG A 59 5.59 -17.58 -4.35
C ARG A 59 4.31 -17.29 -3.59
N ARG A 60 4.39 -16.52 -2.50
CA ARG A 60 3.21 -16.15 -1.74
C ARG A 60 2.26 -15.43 -2.70
N ALA A 61 1.04 -15.95 -2.84
CA ALA A 61 0.03 -15.30 -3.65
C ALA A 61 -0.14 -13.87 -3.13
N LYS A 62 -0.06 -12.88 -4.03
CA LYS A 62 -0.47 -11.52 -3.67
C LYS A 62 -1.93 -11.64 -3.27
N VAL A 63 -2.25 -11.35 -2.00
CA VAL A 63 -3.65 -11.23 -1.59
C VAL A 63 -4.26 -10.16 -2.50
N PRO A 64 -5.24 -10.51 -3.36
CA PRO A 64 -5.88 -9.50 -4.18
C PRO A 64 -6.65 -8.62 -3.20
N LEU A 65 -6.20 -7.37 -3.03
CA LEU A 65 -6.97 -6.36 -2.35
C LEU A 65 -8.29 -6.23 -3.13
N HIS A 66 -9.34 -6.89 -2.63
CA HIS A 66 -10.67 -6.84 -3.23
C HIS A 66 -11.28 -5.49 -2.86
N TYR A 67 -10.91 -4.46 -3.62
CA TYR A 67 -11.66 -3.23 -3.61
C TYR A 67 -12.88 -3.41 -4.51
N THR A 68 -14.05 -3.15 -3.94
CA THR A 68 -15.26 -3.05 -4.73
C THR A 68 -15.22 -1.79 -5.60
N ASP A 69 -15.89 -1.83 -6.75
CA ASP A 69 -15.99 -0.68 -7.64
C ASP A 69 -16.59 0.54 -6.90
N ASP A 70 -17.51 0.32 -5.96
CA ASP A 70 -18.11 1.38 -5.14
C ASP A 70 -17.13 2.03 -4.16
N GLU A 71 -16.21 1.26 -3.55
CA GLU A 71 -15.18 1.81 -2.66
C GLU A 71 -14.18 2.67 -3.41
N LEU A 72 -13.82 2.27 -4.63
CA LEU A 72 -12.94 3.02 -5.52
C LEU A 72 -13.61 4.33 -5.98
N MET A 73 -14.89 4.28 -6.35
CA MET A 73 -15.63 5.49 -6.75
C MET A 73 -15.89 6.44 -5.57
N ARG A 74 -16.11 5.91 -4.37
CA ARG A 74 -16.26 6.73 -3.15
C ARG A 74 -15.00 7.52 -2.84
N GLU A 75 -13.82 6.90 -2.96
CA GLU A 75 -12.56 7.61 -2.78
C GLU A 75 -12.30 8.64 -3.87
N LEU A 76 -12.59 8.29 -5.14
CA LEU A 76 -12.52 9.25 -6.23
C LEU A 76 -13.44 10.45 -5.97
N ASN A 77 -14.64 10.21 -5.43
CA ASN A 77 -15.56 11.27 -5.02
C ASN A 77 -14.95 12.16 -3.93
N ALA A 78 -14.40 11.57 -2.86
CA ALA A 78 -13.79 12.31 -1.76
C ALA A 78 -12.65 13.23 -2.24
N VAL A 79 -11.78 12.73 -3.12
CA VAL A 79 -10.70 13.54 -3.71
C VAL A 79 -11.26 14.61 -4.64
N CYS A 80 -12.27 14.30 -5.45
CA CYS A 80 -12.92 15.29 -6.32
C CYS A 80 -13.58 16.42 -5.52
N HIS A 81 -14.20 16.10 -4.38
CA HIS A 81 -14.75 17.10 -3.45
C HIS A 81 -13.66 17.96 -2.82
N HIS A 82 -12.54 17.35 -2.42
CA HIS A 82 -11.43 18.08 -1.82
C HIS A 82 -10.87 19.16 -2.76
N PHE A 83 -10.74 18.86 -4.06
CA PHE A 83 -10.26 19.83 -5.04
C PHE A 83 -11.38 20.64 -5.71
N ASN A 84 -12.65 20.31 -5.43
CA ASN A 84 -13.83 20.80 -6.14
C ASN A 84 -13.69 20.72 -7.69
N ARG A 85 -12.94 19.72 -8.16
CA ARG A 85 -12.66 19.42 -9.58
C ARG A 85 -12.17 17.98 -9.72
N TYR A 86 -12.04 17.51 -10.95
CA TYR A 86 -11.35 16.26 -11.22
C TYR A 86 -9.86 16.36 -10.86
N PRO A 87 -9.33 15.46 -10.01
CA PRO A 87 -7.93 15.45 -9.64
C PRO A 87 -7.07 14.93 -10.80
N THR A 88 -5.83 15.38 -10.86
CA THR A 88 -4.79 14.73 -11.66
C THR A 88 -4.29 13.46 -10.96
N VAL A 89 -3.58 12.60 -11.71
CA VAL A 89 -2.97 11.37 -11.18
C VAL A 89 -2.10 11.64 -9.96
N ALA A 90 -1.26 12.67 -10.04
CA ALA A 90 -0.35 13.04 -8.96
C ALA A 90 -1.09 13.56 -7.72
N GLU A 91 -2.16 14.32 -7.91
CA GLU A 91 -3.00 14.83 -6.81
C GLU A 91 -3.78 13.71 -6.13
N PHE A 92 -4.32 12.77 -6.91
CA PHE A 92 -5.00 11.60 -6.37
C PHE A 92 -4.05 10.73 -5.53
N ASN A 93 -2.85 10.45 -6.04
CA ASN A 93 -1.85 9.67 -5.31
C ASN A 93 -1.36 10.35 -4.03
N ARG A 94 -1.35 11.69 -3.98
CA ARG A 94 -0.95 12.44 -2.77
C ARG A 94 -2.06 12.47 -1.72
N GLN A 95 -3.32 12.56 -2.15
CA GLN A 95 -4.45 12.83 -1.26
C GLN A 95 -5.23 11.58 -0.85
N SER A 96 -5.16 10.50 -1.64
CA SER A 96 -5.88 9.26 -1.33
C SER A 96 -4.95 8.20 -0.76
N ALA A 97 -5.54 7.31 0.03
CA ALA A 97 -4.84 6.13 0.55
C ALA A 97 -4.54 5.10 -0.55
N ARG A 98 -5.08 5.27 -1.77
CA ARG A 98 -4.96 4.33 -2.88
C ARG A 98 -4.23 4.97 -4.06
N SER A 99 -3.51 4.16 -4.82
CA SER A 99 -2.86 4.66 -6.03
C SER A 99 -3.86 4.76 -7.19
N TRP A 100 -3.65 5.74 -8.05
CA TRP A 100 -4.30 5.84 -9.36
C TRP A 100 -4.08 4.57 -10.19
N GLN A 101 -2.93 3.91 -10.02
CA GLN A 101 -2.66 2.61 -10.65
C GLN A 101 -3.72 1.56 -10.26
N THR A 102 -4.23 1.58 -9.03
CA THR A 102 -5.31 0.68 -8.61
C THR A 102 -6.59 0.89 -9.41
N LEU A 103 -6.90 2.15 -9.78
CA LEU A 103 -8.03 2.47 -10.63
C LEU A 103 -7.78 2.07 -12.09
N GLU A 104 -6.57 2.29 -12.60
CA GLU A 104 -6.19 1.93 -13.97
C GLU A 104 -6.12 0.41 -14.17
N ASP A 105 -5.62 -0.34 -13.19
CA ASP A 105 -5.61 -1.81 -13.24
C ASP A 105 -7.04 -2.38 -13.27
N ARG A 106 -7.98 -1.71 -12.60
CA ARG A 106 -9.38 -2.15 -12.50
C ARG A 106 -10.25 -1.72 -13.70
N PHE A 107 -10.09 -0.49 -14.17
CA PHE A 107 -10.95 0.12 -15.19
C PHE A 107 -10.22 0.39 -16.52
N VAL A 108 -8.96 -0.02 -16.64
CA VAL A 108 -8.12 -0.01 -17.85
C VAL A 108 -7.76 1.38 -18.40
N SER A 109 -8.62 2.37 -18.23
CA SER A 109 -8.41 3.71 -18.77
C SER A 109 -9.09 4.81 -17.95
N LYS A 110 -8.47 5.99 -17.94
CA LYS A 110 -9.05 7.22 -17.33
C LYS A 110 -10.44 7.54 -17.87
N LYS A 111 -10.68 7.31 -19.16
CA LYS A 111 -11.99 7.54 -19.79
C LYS A 111 -13.07 6.63 -19.19
N LEU A 112 -12.74 5.35 -18.94
CA LEU A 112 -13.67 4.41 -18.35
C LEU A 112 -13.87 4.67 -16.85
N ILE A 113 -12.83 5.07 -16.13
CA ILE A 113 -12.92 5.53 -14.73
C ILE A 113 -13.93 6.68 -14.63
N PHE A 114 -13.81 7.73 -15.44
CA PHE A 114 -14.75 8.85 -15.41
C PHE A 114 -16.16 8.47 -15.89
N LYS A 115 -16.29 7.54 -16.86
CA LYS A 115 -17.60 7.02 -17.26
C LYS A 115 -18.28 6.32 -16.09
N LYS A 116 -17.56 5.41 -15.41
CA LYS A 116 -18.04 4.69 -14.23
C LYS A 116 -18.35 5.61 -13.06
N TYR A 117 -17.53 6.63 -12.85
CA TYR A 117 -17.76 7.65 -11.84
C TYR A 117 -19.05 8.43 -12.10
N ARG A 118 -19.34 8.81 -13.36
CA ARG A 118 -20.62 9.46 -13.72
C ARG A 118 -21.81 8.54 -13.54
N GLU A 119 -21.68 7.26 -13.89
CA GLU A 119 -22.73 6.25 -13.64
C GLU A 119 -22.98 6.07 -12.13
N TRP A 120 -21.92 6.04 -11.34
CA TRP A 120 -21.96 5.96 -9.89
C TRP A 120 -22.64 7.18 -9.26
N LEU A 121 -22.30 8.40 -9.71
CA LEU A 121 -22.95 9.64 -9.28
C LEU A 121 -24.45 9.64 -9.60
N LYS A 122 -24.86 9.12 -10.76
CA LYS A 122 -26.28 8.98 -11.12
C LYS A 122 -27.01 7.99 -10.21
N LYS A 123 -26.36 6.89 -9.86
CA LYS A 123 -26.92 5.83 -8.99
C LYS A 123 -26.98 6.26 -7.52
N HIS A 124 -26.06 7.10 -7.06
CA HIS A 124 -25.94 7.48 -5.65
C HIS A 124 -26.45 8.89 -5.33
N GLY A 125 -27.03 9.58 -6.31
CA GLY A 125 -28.09 10.56 -6.06
C GLY A 125 -27.76 11.69 -5.08
N ARG A 126 -26.52 12.18 -5.03
CA ARG A 126 -26.23 13.50 -4.45
C ARG A 126 -25.88 14.48 -5.55
N ARG A 127 -26.82 15.38 -5.81
CA ARG A 127 -26.54 16.71 -6.35
C ARG A 127 -25.57 17.41 -5.39
N GLU A 128 -24.27 17.21 -5.55
CA GLU A 128 -23.33 18.18 -5.00
C GLU A 128 -22.25 18.44 -6.05
N GLN A 129 -22.26 19.69 -6.50
CA GLN A 129 -21.75 20.16 -7.78
C GLN A 129 -20.23 20.14 -7.81
N VAL A 130 -19.60 19.07 -8.32
CA VAL A 130 -18.21 19.17 -8.77
C VAL A 130 -18.20 19.91 -10.10
N ARG A 131 -17.92 21.23 -10.06
CA ARG A 131 -17.77 22.05 -11.27
C ARG A 131 -16.51 21.59 -12.04
N PRO A 132 -16.54 21.54 -13.38
CA PRO A 132 -15.32 21.35 -14.15
C PRO A 132 -14.38 22.52 -13.88
N ALA A 133 -13.10 22.24 -13.64
CA ALA A 133 -12.09 23.25 -13.38
C ALA A 133 -12.05 24.28 -14.50
N ALA A 134 -12.63 25.46 -14.27
CA ALA A 134 -12.28 26.64 -15.03
C ALA A 134 -10.78 26.87 -14.79
N ARG A 135 -9.99 26.89 -15.87
CA ARG A 135 -8.57 27.19 -15.84
C ARG A 135 -8.36 28.56 -15.20
N ARG A 136 -7.94 28.63 -13.93
CA ARG A 136 -7.30 29.81 -13.35
C ARG A 136 -6.65 29.50 -12.00
N GLY A 137 -5.36 29.84 -11.91
CA GLY A 137 -4.73 30.32 -10.68
C GLY A 137 -4.30 29.26 -9.68
N LEU A 138 -3.13 28.68 -9.92
CA LEU A 138 -2.35 27.97 -8.91
C LEU A 138 -1.82 29.00 -7.89
N ALA A 139 -2.49 29.20 -6.75
CA ALA A 139 -1.89 29.83 -5.58
C ALA A 139 -2.71 29.59 -4.31
N ALA A 140 -1.99 29.22 -3.24
CA ALA A 140 -2.39 29.23 -1.83
C ALA A 140 -3.32 28.11 -1.33
N ALA A 141 -2.72 27.09 -0.71
CA ALA A 141 -2.89 26.80 0.73
C ALA A 141 -2.32 25.41 1.06
N ALA A 142 -1.00 25.35 1.26
CA ALA A 142 -0.37 24.27 2.01
C ALA A 142 0.31 24.92 3.23
N ALA A 143 -0.43 25.06 4.32
CA ALA A 143 0.15 25.32 5.63
C ALA A 143 -0.82 24.89 6.73
N GLY A 144 -0.37 23.97 7.58
CA GLY A 144 -0.82 23.90 8.97
C GLY A 144 -1.79 22.77 9.31
N ARG A 145 -1.28 21.53 9.41
CA ARG A 145 -1.67 20.65 10.52
C ARG A 145 -0.67 19.49 10.73
N ALA A 146 0.35 19.78 11.52
CA ALA A 146 1.06 18.90 12.44
C ALA A 146 1.53 19.88 13.53
N ASP A 147 1.17 19.73 14.80
CA ASP A 147 1.78 18.75 15.67
C ASP A 147 1.00 18.71 16.99
N ALA A 148 0.68 17.51 17.47
CA ALA A 148 0.27 17.25 18.83
C ALA A 148 1.18 16.14 19.35
N GLY A 149 2.14 16.52 20.18
CA GLY A 149 3.08 15.63 20.85
C GLY A 149 3.49 16.24 22.19
N GLN A 150 2.76 15.87 23.23
CA GLN A 150 2.93 16.27 24.62
C GLN A 150 3.62 15.12 25.36
N GLU A 151 4.84 15.30 25.88
CA GLU A 151 5.41 14.62 27.07
C GLU A 151 6.54 15.52 27.62
N ALA A 152 6.36 16.22 28.75
CA ALA A 152 6.57 15.76 30.12
C ALA A 152 8.05 15.40 30.44
N VAL A 153 8.78 16.34 31.06
CA VAL A 153 9.89 16.00 31.97
C VAL A 153 9.86 16.96 33.16
N THR A 154 9.68 16.34 34.32
CA THR A 154 9.72 16.88 35.68
C THR A 154 11.15 17.06 36.18
N GLU A 155 11.32 18.05 37.07
CA GLU A 155 12.25 18.13 38.21
C GLU A 155 13.78 18.18 38.01
N GLY A 156 14.39 19.13 38.72
CA GLY A 156 15.83 19.30 38.92
C GLY A 156 16.19 20.74 39.27
#